data_AF-A0A868HY27-F1
#
_entry.id   AF-A0A868HY27-F1
#
_cell.length_a   1.000
_cell.length_b   1.000
_cell.length_c   1.000
_cell.angle_alpha   90.00
_cell.angle_beta   90.00
_cell.angle_gamma   90.00
#
_symmetry.space_group_name_H-M   'P 1'
#
loop_
_entity.id
_entity.type
_entity.pdbx_description
1 polymer ?
#
loop_
_entity_poly.entity_id
_entity_poly.type
_entity_poly.pdbx_seq_one_letter_code
_entity_poly.pdbx_strand_id
1 'polypeptide(L)'
;NTKYIRGGRYLPPFRHEGFTGHPDEIVGATSSLDRVCGRDPGFVFRSENSSPERLESIICYIRSLEFTGSPFRNADGTSTDAQKRGEKIFNDPKVGCAECHPGDAMDAKALFSDAQTHDVGT
;
A
#
# COMPACT_ATOMS: atom_id res chain seq x y z
N ASN A 1 2.33 14.78 1.48
CA ASN A 1 1.85 13.38 1.39
C ASN A 1 2.87 12.51 0.68
N THR A 2 3.51 11.61 1.42
CA THR A 2 4.50 10.66 0.90
C THR A 2 3.91 9.26 0.97
N LYS A 3 4.02 8.46 -0.10
CA LYS A 3 3.63 7.04 -0.08
C LYS A 3 4.78 6.17 0.41
N TYR A 4 4.44 5.10 1.11
CA TYR A 4 5.35 4.00 1.41
C TYR A 4 5.34 3.00 0.25
N ILE A 5 6.52 2.67 -0.31
CA ILE A 5 6.62 1.88 -1.56
C ILE A 5 6.98 0.40 -1.36
N ARG A 6 7.31 -0.03 -0.13
CA ARG A 6 7.55 -1.46 0.14
C ARG A 6 6.23 -2.22 0.07
N GLY A 7 6.25 -3.40 -0.55
CA GLY A 7 5.08 -4.23 -0.76
C GLY A 7 4.07 -3.64 -1.76
N GLY A 8 4.46 -2.62 -2.54
CA GLY A 8 3.53 -1.88 -3.40
C GLY A 8 2.80 -2.75 -4.42
N ARG A 9 3.41 -3.86 -4.87
CA ARG A 9 2.79 -4.78 -5.83
C ARG A 9 1.55 -5.52 -5.31
N TYR A 10 1.37 -5.59 -3.99
CA TYR A 10 0.34 -6.45 -3.39
C TYR A 10 -1.03 -5.79 -3.32
N LEU A 11 -1.09 -4.45 -3.45
CA LEU A 11 -2.33 -3.67 -3.27
C LEU A 11 -2.53 -2.66 -4.41
N PRO A 12 -2.90 -3.10 -5.63
CA PRO A 12 -3.53 -2.21 -6.61
C PRO A 12 -4.99 -1.89 -6.20
N PRO A 13 -5.57 -0.76 -6.62
CA PRO A 13 -4.96 0.31 -7.42
C PRO A 13 -3.94 1.15 -6.62
N PHE A 14 -3.12 1.93 -7.32
CA PHE A 14 -2.08 2.76 -6.70
C PHE A 14 -2.56 4.19 -6.40
N ARG A 15 -1.70 4.97 -5.74
CA ARG A 15 -1.96 6.34 -5.22
C ARG A 15 -2.87 6.33 -3.98
N HIS A 16 -3.40 7.49 -3.61
CA HIS A 16 -4.23 7.69 -2.41
C HIS A 16 -5.71 7.78 -2.78
N GLU A 17 -6.04 8.61 -3.76
CA GLU A 17 -7.39 8.73 -4.30
C GLU A 17 -7.82 7.39 -4.91
N GLY A 18 -9.03 6.96 -4.58
CA GLY A 18 -9.65 5.74 -5.07
C GLY A 18 -10.46 5.96 -6.35
N PHE A 19 -11.40 5.06 -6.64
CA PHE A 19 -12.17 5.09 -7.90
C PHE A 19 -13.20 6.21 -7.97
N THR A 20 -13.69 6.68 -6.81
CA THR A 20 -14.72 7.73 -6.73
C THR A 20 -14.20 9.03 -7.32
N GLY A 21 -14.83 9.50 -8.40
CA GLY A 21 -14.42 10.72 -9.11
C GLY A 21 -13.22 10.56 -10.04
N HIS A 22 -12.68 9.35 -10.20
CA HIS A 22 -11.49 9.06 -11.02
C HIS A 22 -11.76 8.03 -12.12
N PRO A 23 -12.55 8.38 -13.15
CA PRO A 23 -12.70 7.53 -14.33
C PRO A 23 -11.41 7.43 -15.16
N ASP A 24 -10.40 8.25 -14.84
CA ASP A 24 -9.12 8.28 -15.55
C ASP A 24 -8.20 7.11 -15.20
N GLU A 25 -8.26 6.61 -13.96
CA GLU A 25 -7.35 5.58 -13.43
C GLU A 25 -5.86 5.91 -13.68
N ILE A 26 -5.51 7.18 -13.60
CA ILE A 26 -4.17 7.73 -13.83
C ILE A 26 -3.71 8.59 -12.65
N VAL A 27 -4.51 9.55 -12.20
CA VAL A 27 -4.21 10.46 -11.07
C VAL A 27 -4.59 9.82 -9.74
N GLY A 28 -5.84 9.37 -9.66
CA GLY A 28 -6.41 8.50 -8.63
C GLY A 28 -6.73 7.12 -9.21
N ALA A 29 -6.94 6.14 -8.34
CA ALA A 29 -7.13 4.72 -8.68
C ALA A 29 -6.15 4.24 -9.76
N THR A 30 -4.88 4.63 -9.67
CA THR A 30 -3.96 4.39 -10.78
C THR A 30 -3.81 2.90 -11.04
N SER A 31 -4.11 2.47 -12.26
CA SER A 31 -4.14 1.05 -12.61
C SER A 31 -2.77 0.41 -12.76
N SER A 32 -1.71 1.21 -12.94
CA SER A 32 -0.37 0.71 -13.21
C SER A 32 0.74 1.59 -12.61
N LEU A 33 1.85 1.00 -12.15
CA LEU A 33 2.97 1.77 -11.56
C LEU A 33 3.70 2.61 -12.62
N ASP A 34 3.68 2.19 -13.88
CA ASP A 34 4.15 2.93 -15.06
C ASP A 34 3.36 4.23 -15.28
N ARG A 35 2.06 4.26 -14.99
CA ARG A 35 1.26 5.51 -14.99
C ARG A 35 1.64 6.46 -13.84
N VAL A 36 2.40 6.00 -12.85
CA VAL A 36 2.99 6.86 -11.81
C VAL A 36 4.39 7.30 -12.25
N CYS A 37 5.35 6.38 -12.26
CA CYS A 37 6.75 6.72 -12.47
C CYS A 37 7.05 7.22 -13.88
N GLY A 38 6.26 6.82 -14.89
CA GLY A 38 6.38 7.33 -16.25
C GLY A 38 5.85 8.76 -16.40
N ARG A 39 5.00 9.24 -15.49
CA ARG A 39 4.50 10.62 -15.48
C ARG A 39 5.41 11.56 -14.71
N ASP A 40 6.13 11.08 -13.71
CA ASP A 40 6.97 11.94 -12.86
C ASP A 40 7.97 12.81 -13.66
N PRO A 41 8.65 12.33 -14.72
CA PRO A 41 9.54 13.19 -15.51
C PRO A 41 8.86 14.44 -16.06
N GLY A 42 7.66 14.32 -16.65
CA GLY A 42 6.94 15.46 -17.23
C GLY A 42 6.12 16.27 -16.22
N PHE A 43 5.57 15.63 -15.19
CA PHE A 43 4.63 16.25 -14.25
C PHE A 43 5.25 16.71 -12.94
N VAL A 44 6.41 16.16 -12.57
CA VAL A 44 7.13 16.48 -11.32
C VAL A 44 8.51 17.06 -11.62
N PHE A 45 9.39 16.29 -12.26
CA PHE A 45 10.79 16.69 -12.46
C PHE A 45 10.99 17.73 -13.57
N ARG A 46 10.00 17.91 -14.46
CA ARG A 46 10.06 18.82 -15.63
C ARG A 46 11.27 18.54 -16.52
N SER A 47 11.49 17.26 -16.80
CA SER A 47 12.63 16.74 -17.53
C SER A 47 12.20 15.81 -18.68
N GLU A 48 13.18 15.27 -19.40
CA GLU A 48 12.97 14.27 -20.44
C GLU A 48 12.35 12.99 -19.87
N ASN A 49 11.43 12.39 -20.64
CA ASN A 49 10.79 11.13 -20.28
C ASN A 49 11.77 9.95 -20.27
N SER A 50 11.41 8.91 -19.51
CA SER A 50 12.16 7.65 -19.50
C SER A 50 11.97 6.88 -20.81
N SER A 51 13.00 6.16 -21.26
CA SER A 51 12.82 5.14 -22.32
C SER A 51 12.01 3.97 -21.77
N PRO A 52 11.37 3.16 -22.63
CA PRO A 52 10.58 2.00 -22.21
C PRO A 52 11.35 1.06 -21.28
N GLU A 53 12.59 0.73 -21.61
CA GLU A 53 13.43 -0.23 -20.86
C GLU A 53 13.82 0.32 -19.48
N ARG A 54 14.09 1.63 -19.40
CA ARG A 54 14.41 2.29 -18.13
C ARG A 54 13.18 2.37 -17.24
N LEU A 55 12.02 2.73 -17.80
CA LEU A 55 10.78 2.76 -17.05
C LEU A 55 10.44 1.38 -16.51
N GLU A 56 10.49 0.34 -17.34
CA GLU A 56 10.23 -1.04 -16.92
C GLU A 56 11.19 -1.49 -15.82
N SER A 57 12.49 -1.17 -15.93
CA SER A 57 13.49 -1.48 -14.90
C SER A 57 13.15 -0.85 -13.55
N ILE A 58 12.68 0.40 -13.54
CA ILE A 58 12.20 1.09 -12.33
C ILE A 58 10.96 0.40 -11.77
N ILE A 59 10.00 0.02 -12.63
CA ILE A 59 8.78 -0.67 -12.19
C ILE A 59 9.11 -2.04 -11.57
N CYS A 60 10.02 -2.79 -12.19
CA CYS A 60 10.51 -4.06 -11.66
C CYS A 60 11.17 -3.90 -10.29
N TYR A 61 12.01 -2.87 -10.13
CA TYR A 61 12.59 -2.53 -8.83
C TYR A 61 11.51 -2.24 -7.78
N ILE A 62 10.55 -1.37 -8.08
CA ILE A 62 9.46 -1.03 -7.13
C ILE A 62 8.65 -2.28 -6.76
N ARG A 63 8.35 -3.16 -7.72
CA ARG A 63 7.63 -4.41 -7.48
C ARG A 63 8.44 -5.47 -6.71
N SER A 64 9.76 -5.35 -6.66
CA SER A 64 10.62 -6.23 -5.86
C SER A 64 10.77 -5.80 -4.40
N LEU A 65 10.30 -4.60 -4.04
CA LEU A 65 10.41 -4.10 -2.68
C LEU A 65 9.46 -4.85 -1.75
N GLU A 66 10.00 -5.54 -0.75
CA GLU A 66 9.24 -6.28 0.26
C GLU A 66 9.13 -5.51 1.59
N PHE A 67 8.13 -5.87 2.41
CA PHE A 67 8.00 -5.37 3.79
C PHE A 67 9.20 -5.82 4.64
N THR A 68 9.62 -4.98 5.58
CA THR A 68 10.75 -5.27 6.47
C THR A 68 10.36 -6.08 7.70
N GLY A 69 9.06 -6.18 8.00
CA GLY A 69 8.57 -6.67 9.29
C GLY A 69 8.68 -5.61 10.41
N SER A 70 7.96 -5.84 11.50
CA SER A 70 7.95 -4.94 12.67
C SER A 70 9.08 -5.30 13.64
N PRO A 71 9.95 -4.34 14.01
CA PRO A 71 10.99 -4.57 15.02
C PRO A 71 10.45 -4.58 16.45
N PHE A 72 9.15 -4.33 16.65
CA PHE A 72 8.54 -4.13 17.97
C PHE A 72 7.94 -5.41 18.57
N ARG A 73 8.16 -6.57 17.95
CA ARG A 73 7.78 -7.87 18.51
C ARG A 73 8.84 -8.36 19.50
N ASN A 74 8.51 -9.41 20.23
CA ASN A 74 9.51 -10.15 20.99
C ASN A 74 10.57 -10.71 20.02
N ALA A 75 11.75 -11.01 20.55
CA ALA A 75 12.86 -11.58 19.77
C ALA A 75 12.51 -12.93 19.11
N ASP A 76 11.54 -13.66 19.67
CA ASP A 76 11.00 -14.91 19.11
C ASP A 76 9.96 -14.70 18.00
N GLY A 77 9.68 -13.45 17.63
CA GLY A 77 8.70 -13.08 16.61
C GLY A 77 7.24 -13.04 17.10
N THR A 78 6.98 -13.38 18.36
CA THR A 78 5.64 -13.34 18.95
C THR A 78 5.21 -11.93 19.37
N SER A 79 3.90 -11.73 19.47
CA SER A 79 3.33 -10.49 20.01
C SER A 79 3.58 -10.38 21.52
N THR A 80 3.92 -9.17 21.98
CA THR A 80 3.91 -8.82 23.41
C THR A 80 2.49 -8.87 23.99
N ASP A 81 2.37 -8.90 25.32
CA ASP A 81 1.05 -8.87 25.95
C ASP A 81 0.26 -7.59 25.65
N ALA A 82 0.96 -6.46 25.45
CA ALA A 82 0.32 -5.23 25.02
C ALA A 82 -0.26 -5.36 23.60
N GLN A 83 0.49 -5.94 22.68
CA GLN A 83 0.04 -6.18 21.30
C GLN A 83 -1.14 -7.15 21.25
N LYS A 84 -1.12 -8.23 22.04
CA LYS A 84 -2.25 -9.17 22.14
C LYS A 84 -3.53 -8.51 22.67
N ARG A 85 -3.42 -7.52 23.57
CA ARG A 85 -4.60 -6.74 24.01
C ARG A 85 -5.12 -5.84 22.90
N GLY A 86 -4.24 -5.17 22.17
CA GLY A 86 -4.61 -4.34 21.01
C GLY A 86 -5.28 -5.15 19.90
N GLU A 87 -4.75 -6.35 19.60
CA GLU A 87 -5.30 -7.26 18.60
C GLU A 87 -6.74 -7.67 18.89
N LYS A 88 -7.12 -7.83 20.16
CA LYS A 88 -8.51 -8.09 20.55
C LYS A 88 -9.44 -6.93 20.20
N ILE A 89 -8.99 -5.69 20.41
CA ILE A 89 -9.78 -4.49 20.09
C ILE A 89 -9.85 -4.32 18.57
N PHE A 90 -8.75 -4.55 17.86
CA PHE A 90 -8.69 -4.45 16.40
C PHE A 90 -9.67 -5.42 15.71
N ASN A 91 -9.76 -6.66 16.23
CA ASN A 91 -10.64 -7.69 15.69
C ASN A 91 -12.06 -7.67 16.31
N ASP A 92 -12.38 -6.70 17.18
CA ASP A 92 -13.72 -6.56 17.74
C ASP A 92 -14.67 -6.03 16.65
N PRO A 93 -15.73 -6.78 16.27
CA PRO A 93 -16.68 -6.35 15.24
C PRO A 93 -17.43 -5.07 15.61
N LYS A 94 -17.47 -4.68 16.89
CA LYS A 94 -18.05 -3.40 17.30
C LYS A 94 -17.15 -2.20 16.95
N VAL A 95 -15.84 -2.42 16.89
CA VAL A 95 -14.87 -1.39 16.47
C VAL A 95 -14.72 -1.41 14.95
N GLY A 96 -14.72 -2.60 14.34
CA GLY A 96 -14.81 -2.77 12.88
C GLY A 96 -13.50 -2.54 12.11
N CYS A 97 -12.33 -2.52 12.76
CA CYS A 97 -11.06 -2.27 12.04
C CYS A 97 -10.79 -3.32 10.96
N ALA A 98 -11.06 -4.59 11.26
CA ALA A 98 -10.83 -5.70 10.35
C ALA A 98 -11.74 -5.72 9.12
N GLU A 99 -12.79 -4.88 9.06
CA GLU A 99 -13.68 -4.78 7.89
C GLU A 99 -12.93 -4.22 6.68
N CYS A 100 -12.18 -3.13 6.87
CA CYS A 100 -11.35 -2.51 5.83
C CYS A 100 -9.88 -2.95 5.90
N HIS A 101 -9.43 -3.46 7.06
CA HIS A 101 -8.05 -3.92 7.28
C HIS A 101 -7.97 -5.42 7.65
N PRO A 102 -8.45 -6.33 6.80
CA PRO A 102 -8.43 -7.76 7.09
C PRO A 102 -6.98 -8.31 7.09
N GLY A 103 -6.65 -9.10 8.10
CA GLY A 103 -5.34 -9.75 8.20
C GLY A 103 -5.08 -10.41 9.55
N ASP A 104 -4.16 -11.37 9.56
CA ASP A 104 -3.65 -12.02 10.78
C ASP A 104 -2.21 -11.56 11.02
N ALA A 105 -1.87 -11.19 12.26
CA ALA A 105 -0.54 -10.66 12.58
C ALA A 105 0.58 -11.69 12.36
N MET A 106 0.29 -12.99 12.43
CA MET A 106 1.25 -14.06 12.22
C MET A 106 1.29 -14.57 10.77
N ASP A 107 0.33 -14.16 9.92
CA ASP A 107 0.37 -14.48 8.50
C ASP A 107 1.28 -13.52 7.74
N ALA A 108 2.38 -14.06 7.19
CA ALA A 108 3.33 -13.31 6.37
C ALA A 108 2.71 -12.76 5.08
N LYS A 109 1.54 -13.26 4.65
CA LYS A 109 0.81 -12.79 3.47
C LYS A 109 -0.30 -11.80 3.80
N ALA A 110 -0.57 -11.52 5.07
CA ALA A 110 -1.59 -10.56 5.47
C ALA A 110 -1.22 -9.14 5.01
N LEU A 111 -2.13 -8.51 4.26
CA LEU A 111 -1.92 -7.17 3.70
C LEU A 111 -2.59 -6.07 4.52
N PHE A 112 -3.47 -6.43 5.48
CA PHE A 112 -4.18 -5.49 6.35
C PHE A 112 -4.87 -4.36 5.58
N SER A 113 -5.46 -4.71 4.44
CA SER A 113 -6.12 -3.79 3.51
C SER A 113 -7.06 -4.58 2.63
N ASP A 114 -8.25 -4.04 2.39
CA ASP A 114 -9.23 -4.59 1.45
C ASP A 114 -9.04 -4.12 0.00
N ALA A 115 -8.12 -3.16 -0.21
CA ALA A 115 -7.81 -2.56 -1.51
C ALA A 115 -8.99 -1.85 -2.18
N GLN A 116 -9.91 -1.32 -1.38
CA GLN A 116 -11.11 -0.62 -1.84
C GLN A 116 -11.11 0.86 -1.48
N THR A 117 -12.10 1.59 -2.01
CA THR A 117 -12.30 3.02 -1.75
C THR A 117 -13.43 3.19 -0.75
N HIS A 118 -13.16 3.90 0.35
CA HIS A 118 -14.13 4.17 1.41
C HIS A 118 -14.18 5.64 1.74
N ASP A 119 -15.35 6.10 2.18
CA ASP A 119 -15.50 7.39 2.85
C ASP A 119 -15.28 7.18 4.35
N VAL A 120 -14.13 7.64 4.85
CA VAL A 120 -13.76 7.60 6.28
C VAL A 120 -13.76 9.00 6.90
N GLY A 121 -14.32 10.00 6.21
CA GLY A 121 -14.41 11.39 6.70
C GLY A 121 -13.08 12.17 6.75
N THR A 122 -12.11 11.82 5.89
CA THR A 122 -10.78 12.47 5.81
C THR A 122 -10.47 13.03 4.43
#